data_AF-A0A925VS08-F1
#
_entry.id   AF-A0A925VS08-F1
#
_cell.length_a   1.000
_cell.length_b   1.000
_cell.length_c   1.000
_cell.angle_alpha   90.00
_cell.angle_beta   90.00
_cell.angle_gamma   90.00
#
_symmetry.space_group_name_H-M   'P 1'
#
loop_
_entity.id
_entity.type
_entity.pdbx_description
1 polymer ?
#
loop_
_entity_poly.entity_id
_entity_poly.type
_entity_poly.pdbx_seq_one_letter_code
_entity_poly.pdbx_strand_id
1 'polypeptide(L)'
;LVPAAQRLGPRVAARLAPWQTRLTAWQRPVRLRVESSVEVSEGFRRLLRAMRTGLVTGALAYVCWWNFDSISGPRWIMSEPLRWLGYLVRIDQHWGMFAPTVFKDDGWYVLDATTTTGRHLDLNRAGSPTTYAKPAAVVALFKNDRWRKYSENYLFVANAYMRAYYCNYLLRIWHENPAHPPLRHLDVIYMKEVSQPNYRVPRPTREVLCGCDAE
;
A
#
# COMPACT_ATOMS: atom_id res chain seq x y z
N LEU A 1 -9.63 -30.45 -9.50
CA LEU A 1 -10.36 -29.59 -10.45
C LEU A 1 -11.57 -30.38 -10.94
N VAL A 2 -12.76 -29.99 -10.48
CA VAL A 2 -14.01 -30.67 -10.83
C VAL A 2 -14.46 -30.21 -12.22
N PRO A 3 -14.92 -31.09 -13.13
CA PRO A 3 -15.28 -30.71 -14.50
C PRO A 3 -16.42 -29.68 -14.52
N ALA A 4 -16.34 -28.71 -15.43
CA ALA A 4 -17.29 -27.59 -15.59
C ALA A 4 -18.76 -27.98 -15.80
N ALA A 5 -19.06 -29.26 -16.05
CA ALA A 5 -20.41 -29.79 -16.26
C ALA A 5 -21.30 -29.72 -15.00
N GLN A 6 -20.73 -29.60 -13.79
CA GLN A 6 -21.50 -29.57 -12.54
C GLN A 6 -22.00 -28.18 -12.11
N ARG A 7 -21.79 -27.12 -12.92
CA ARG A 7 -22.18 -25.74 -12.58
C ARG A 7 -23.55 -25.28 -13.13
N LEU A 8 -24.34 -26.15 -13.74
CA LEU A 8 -25.65 -25.79 -14.29
C LEU A 8 -26.76 -26.18 -13.32
N GLY A 9 -27.57 -25.20 -12.89
CA GLY A 9 -28.65 -25.39 -11.92
C GLY A 9 -29.73 -26.41 -12.35
N PRO A 10 -30.53 -26.94 -11.41
CA PRO A 10 -31.36 -28.14 -11.60
C PRO A 10 -32.42 -28.02 -12.71
N ARG A 11 -32.92 -26.82 -13.01
CA ARG A 11 -33.90 -26.59 -14.08
C ARG A 11 -33.30 -26.65 -15.49
N VAL A 12 -32.03 -26.29 -15.63
CA VAL A 12 -31.31 -26.37 -16.91
C VAL A 12 -30.89 -27.81 -17.19
N ALA A 13 -30.48 -28.54 -16.15
CA ALA A 13 -30.19 -29.98 -16.24
C ALA A 13 -31.41 -30.80 -16.70
N ALA A 14 -32.61 -30.51 -16.18
CA ALA A 14 -33.83 -31.23 -16.55
C ALA A 14 -34.27 -30.98 -18.01
N ARG A 15 -34.09 -29.76 -18.54
CA ARG A 15 -34.42 -29.45 -19.95
C ARG A 15 -33.46 -30.09 -20.95
N LEU A 16 -32.23 -30.35 -20.55
CA LEU A 16 -31.19 -30.94 -21.40
C LEU A 16 -31.14 -32.48 -21.31
N ALA A 17 -31.82 -33.10 -20.34
CA ALA A 17 -31.85 -34.55 -20.11
C ALA A 17 -32.24 -35.39 -21.35
N PRO A 18 -33.27 -35.06 -22.15
CA PRO A 18 -33.62 -35.85 -23.35
C PRO A 18 -32.64 -35.66 -24.52
N TRP A 19 -31.84 -34.59 -24.50
CA TRP A 19 -30.76 -34.37 -25.48
C TRP A 19 -29.44 -35.00 -25.01
N GLN A 20 -29.21 -35.11 -23.70
CA GLN A 20 -28.06 -35.82 -23.13
C GLN A 20 -28.04 -37.30 -23.53
N THR A 21 -29.19 -37.98 -23.50
CA THR A 21 -29.29 -39.41 -23.89
C THR A 21 -28.98 -39.63 -25.38
N ARG A 22 -29.37 -38.69 -26.25
CA ARG A 22 -29.04 -38.72 -27.69
C ARG A 22 -27.58 -38.33 -27.97
N LEU A 23 -27.02 -37.40 -27.19
CA LEU A 23 -25.61 -37.01 -27.28
C LEU A 23 -24.67 -38.09 -26.72
N THR A 24 -25.11 -38.90 -25.74
CA THR A 24 -24.34 -40.08 -25.28
C THR A 24 -24.32 -41.22 -26.28
N ALA A 25 -25.30 -41.32 -27.18
CA ALA A 25 -25.27 -42.28 -28.29
C ALA A 25 -24.25 -41.89 -29.37
N TRP A 26 -23.84 -40.61 -29.39
CA TRP A 26 -22.74 -40.12 -30.23
C TRP A 26 -21.43 -40.03 -29.44
N GLN A 27 -21.15 -41.04 -28.62
CA GLN A 27 -19.80 -41.24 -28.14
C GLN A 27 -18.96 -41.74 -29.31
N ARG A 28 -18.25 -40.80 -29.95
CA ARG A 28 -17.17 -41.13 -30.89
C ARG A 28 -16.33 -42.22 -30.23
N PRO A 29 -16.16 -43.41 -30.84
CA PRO A 29 -15.46 -44.54 -30.22
C PRO A 29 -13.97 -44.25 -29.97
N VAL A 30 -13.49 -43.08 -30.40
CA VAL A 30 -12.12 -42.63 -30.27
C VAL A 30 -12.03 -41.49 -29.25
N ARG A 31 -11.54 -41.80 -28.04
CA ARG A 31 -10.99 -40.80 -27.11
C ARG A 31 -9.52 -40.60 -27.45
N LEU A 32 -9.21 -39.54 -28.18
CA LEU A 32 -7.84 -39.09 -28.39
C LEU A 32 -7.37 -38.36 -27.12
N ARG A 33 -6.54 -39.03 -26.32
CA ARG A 33 -5.86 -38.43 -25.17
C ARG A 33 -4.42 -38.13 -25.59
N VAL A 34 -4.14 -36.86 -25.86
CA VAL A 34 -2.77 -36.40 -26.13
C VAL A 34 -2.11 -36.16 -24.78
N GLU A 35 -1.38 -37.17 -24.29
CA GLU A 35 -0.49 -37.03 -23.15
C GLU A 35 0.89 -36.64 -23.68
N SER A 36 1.31 -35.41 -23.38
CA SER A 36 2.68 -34.98 -23.62
C SER A 36 3.47 -35.23 -22.34
N SER A 37 4.27 -36.30 -22.32
CA SER A 37 5.27 -36.51 -21.28
C SER A 37 6.56 -35.82 -21.73
N VAL A 38 6.85 -34.66 -21.15
CA VAL A 38 8.19 -34.09 -21.24
C VAL A 38 9.09 -34.96 -20.37
N GLU A 39 9.80 -35.90 -20.99
CA GLU A 39 10.78 -36.74 -20.32
C GLU A 39 12.04 -35.93 -20.02
N VAL A 40 11.98 -35.22 -18.90
CA VAL A 40 13.13 -34.50 -18.38
C VAL A 40 14.13 -35.52 -17.83
N SER A 41 15.35 -35.52 -18.36
CA SER A 41 16.42 -36.42 -17.89
C SER A 41 16.62 -36.29 -16.37
N GLU A 42 16.96 -37.39 -15.71
CA GLU A 42 17.17 -37.37 -14.26
C GLU A 42 18.34 -36.45 -13.89
N GLY A 43 19.38 -36.40 -14.72
CA GLY A 43 20.50 -35.47 -14.58
C GLY A 43 20.05 -34.00 -14.62
N PHE A 44 19.19 -33.62 -15.56
CA PHE A 44 18.65 -32.26 -15.63
C PHE A 44 17.76 -31.94 -14.42
N ARG A 45 16.95 -32.90 -13.95
CA ARG A 45 16.17 -32.73 -12.70
C ARG A 45 17.06 -32.52 -11.48
N ARG A 46 18.17 -33.27 -11.36
CA ARG A 46 19.16 -33.10 -10.28
C ARG A 46 19.83 -31.73 -10.36
N LEU A 47 20.24 -31.31 -11.56
CA LEU A 47 20.83 -29.98 -11.79
C LEU A 47 19.87 -28.86 -11.36
N LEU A 48 18.61 -28.88 -11.81
CA LEU A 48 17.62 -27.87 -11.40
C LEU A 48 17.42 -27.81 -9.88
N ARG A 49 17.41 -28.97 -9.21
CA ARG A 49 17.32 -29.01 -7.74
C ARG A 49 18.55 -28.42 -7.07
N ALA A 50 19.74 -28.72 -7.59
CA ALA A 50 21.00 -28.16 -7.10
C ALA A 50 21.04 -26.63 -7.30
N MET A 51 20.68 -26.16 -8.50
CA MET A 51 20.60 -24.72 -8.80
C MET A 51 19.60 -24.00 -7.90
N ARG A 52 18.39 -24.55 -7.73
CA ARG A 52 17.38 -23.99 -6.83
C ARG A 52 17.92 -23.88 -5.40
N THR A 53 18.56 -24.94 -4.92
CA THR A 53 19.11 -24.99 -3.56
C THR A 53 20.24 -23.99 -3.40
N GLY A 54 21.17 -23.93 -4.35
CA GLY A 54 22.25 -22.95 -4.35
C GLY A 54 21.74 -21.50 -4.37
N LEU A 55 20.71 -21.21 -5.18
CA LEU A 55 20.09 -19.89 -5.25
C LEU A 55 19.46 -19.50 -3.91
N VAL A 56 18.67 -20.40 -3.29
CA VAL A 56 18.04 -20.13 -1.99
C VAL A 56 19.08 -19.95 -0.89
N THR A 57 20.09 -20.82 -0.83
CA THR A 57 21.16 -20.72 0.16
C THR A 57 21.98 -19.43 -0.02
N GLY A 58 22.30 -19.06 -1.27
CA GLY A 58 23.00 -17.81 -1.58
C GLY A 58 22.18 -16.58 -1.19
N ALA A 59 20.88 -16.56 -1.51
CA ALA A 59 19.98 -15.50 -1.10
C ALA A 59 19.88 -15.39 0.43
N LEU A 60 19.78 -16.52 1.14
CA LEU A 60 19.77 -16.54 2.60
C LEU A 60 21.08 -15.99 3.18
N ALA A 61 22.23 -16.42 2.67
CA ALA A 61 23.53 -15.93 3.11
C ALA A 61 23.69 -14.41 2.87
N TYR A 62 23.22 -13.91 1.72
CA TYR A 62 23.19 -12.48 1.40
C TYR A 62 22.32 -11.70 2.40
N VAL A 63 21.12 -12.18 2.70
CA VAL A 63 20.22 -11.58 3.70
C VAL A 63 20.86 -11.59 5.09
N CYS A 64 21.46 -12.71 5.50
CA CYS A 64 22.15 -12.81 6.79
C CYS A 64 23.32 -11.82 6.87
N TRP A 65 24.10 -11.67 5.79
CA TRP A 65 25.17 -10.68 5.73
C TRP A 65 24.64 -9.25 5.90
N TRP A 66 23.59 -8.87 5.18
CA TRP A 66 22.99 -7.54 5.34
C TRP A 66 22.40 -7.33 6.74
N ASN A 67 21.82 -8.38 7.36
CA ASN A 67 21.32 -8.27 8.74
C ASN A 67 22.45 -8.06 9.77
N PHE A 68 23.68 -8.47 9.50
CA PHE A 68 24.82 -8.17 10.40
C PHE A 68 25.10 -6.67 10.53
N ASP A 69 24.67 -5.84 9.56
CA ASP A 69 24.75 -4.37 9.67
C ASP A 69 24.04 -3.84 10.92
N SER A 70 23.01 -4.55 11.39
CA SER A 70 22.20 -4.13 12.56
C SER A 70 22.85 -4.51 13.90
N ILE A 71 23.86 -5.39 13.90
CA ILE A 71 24.46 -5.98 15.12
C ILE A 71 25.93 -5.60 15.27
N SER A 72 26.65 -5.43 14.16
CA SER A 72 28.12 -5.38 14.16
C SER A 72 28.68 -3.98 13.88
N GLY A 73 29.90 -3.71 14.37
CA GLY A 73 30.63 -2.47 14.10
C GLY A 73 30.97 -2.28 12.61
N PRO A 74 31.48 -1.11 12.20
CA PRO A 74 31.54 -0.67 10.80
C PRO A 74 32.34 -1.54 9.82
N ARG A 75 33.10 -2.53 10.31
CA ARG A 75 34.01 -3.37 9.51
C ARG A 75 33.30 -4.44 8.67
N TRP A 76 32.11 -4.90 9.08
CA TRP A 76 31.41 -6.01 8.40
C TRP A 76 30.16 -5.55 7.65
N ILE A 77 29.93 -4.24 7.60
CA ILE A 77 28.74 -3.65 6.99
C ILE A 77 28.76 -3.89 5.48
N MET A 78 27.64 -4.37 4.94
CA MET A 78 27.44 -4.44 3.51
C MET A 78 27.34 -3.03 2.93
N SER A 79 28.31 -2.63 2.12
CA SER A 79 28.33 -1.30 1.49
C SER A 79 27.15 -1.12 0.53
N GLU A 80 26.65 0.11 0.37
CA GLU A 80 25.52 0.41 -0.55
C GLU A 80 25.70 -0.14 -1.97
N PRO A 81 26.89 -0.09 -2.60
CA PRO A 81 27.08 -0.67 -3.93
C PRO A 81 26.90 -2.18 -4.01
N LEU A 82 26.91 -2.91 -2.88
CA LEU A 82 26.62 -4.35 -2.84
C LEU A 82 25.14 -4.66 -2.67
N ARG A 83 24.33 -3.66 -2.27
CA ARG A 83 22.91 -3.82 -1.95
C ARG A 83 21.98 -3.83 -3.17
N TRP A 84 22.47 -3.37 -4.32
CA TRP A 84 21.69 -3.21 -5.56
C TRP A 84 20.93 -4.47 -5.95
N LEU A 85 21.54 -5.65 -5.77
CA LEU A 85 20.90 -6.92 -6.12
C LEU A 85 19.66 -7.14 -5.25
N GLY A 86 19.78 -6.90 -3.94
CA GLY A 86 18.66 -7.00 -3.01
C GLY A 86 17.55 -6.00 -3.31
N TYR A 87 17.89 -4.77 -3.71
CA TYR A 87 16.89 -3.79 -4.17
C TYR A 87 16.18 -4.22 -5.45
N LEU A 88 16.92 -4.79 -6.42
CA LEU A 88 16.38 -5.24 -7.70
C LEU A 88 15.35 -6.37 -7.51
N VAL A 89 15.66 -7.35 -6.67
CA VAL A 89 14.79 -8.53 -6.45
C VAL A 89 13.89 -8.38 -5.21
N ARG A 90 13.87 -7.20 -4.59
CA ARG A 90 13.05 -6.84 -3.43
C ARG A 90 13.25 -7.71 -2.18
N ILE A 91 14.48 -8.20 -1.98
CA ILE A 91 14.89 -8.94 -0.77
C ILE A 91 15.26 -7.99 0.39
N ASP A 92 15.33 -6.68 0.13
CA ASP A 92 15.56 -5.56 1.08
C ASP A 92 14.39 -5.33 2.08
N GLN A 93 13.70 -6.38 2.51
CA GLN A 93 12.56 -6.26 3.41
C GLN A 93 13.00 -5.72 4.78
N HIS A 94 12.42 -4.59 5.17
CA HIS A 94 12.73 -3.90 6.43
C HIS A 94 11.57 -4.00 7.42
N TRP A 95 11.87 -4.39 8.67
CA TRP A 95 10.90 -4.46 9.77
C TRP A 95 11.36 -3.62 10.96
N GLY A 96 11.08 -2.31 10.91
CA GLY A 96 11.48 -1.33 11.93
C GLY A 96 10.37 -0.97 12.90
N MET A 97 9.56 -1.94 13.35
CA MET A 97 8.31 -1.59 14.05
C MET A 97 8.55 -1.10 15.51
N PHE A 98 9.65 -1.49 16.19
CA PHE A 98 9.80 -1.22 17.63
C PHE A 98 11.23 -1.07 18.21
N ALA A 99 12.31 -0.92 17.44
CA ALA A 99 13.66 -0.82 18.03
C ALA A 99 14.65 0.03 17.21
N PRO A 100 15.63 0.71 17.85
CA PRO A 100 15.70 1.02 19.29
C PRO A 100 14.88 2.28 19.67
N THR A 101 14.53 3.12 18.69
CA THR A 101 13.79 4.38 18.89
C THR A 101 12.48 4.34 18.13
N VAL A 102 11.37 4.30 18.86
CA VAL A 102 10.03 4.44 18.28
C VAL A 102 9.80 5.89 17.82
N PHE A 103 9.09 6.05 16.71
CA PHE A 103 8.64 7.37 16.27
C PHE A 103 7.65 7.92 17.31
N LYS A 104 7.98 9.07 17.89
CA LYS A 104 7.17 9.68 18.97
C LYS A 104 6.18 10.72 18.48
N ASP A 105 6.36 11.21 17.26
CA ASP A 105 5.48 12.22 16.69
C ASP A 105 4.15 11.54 16.29
N ASP A 106 3.07 11.96 16.95
CA ASP A 106 1.68 11.65 16.63
C ASP A 106 0.96 12.95 16.25
N GLY A 107 -0.29 12.87 15.81
CA GLY A 107 -1.08 14.04 15.45
C GLY A 107 -2.16 13.75 14.42
N TRP A 108 -2.79 14.83 13.94
CA TRP A 108 -3.82 14.76 12.90
C TRP A 108 -3.71 15.94 11.95
N TYR A 109 -4.24 15.73 10.75
CA TYR A 109 -4.31 16.74 9.71
C TYR A 109 -5.57 17.58 9.83
N VAL A 110 -5.42 18.88 9.60
CA VAL A 110 -6.51 19.82 9.36
C VAL A 110 -6.27 20.45 7.99
N LEU A 111 -7.24 20.35 7.09
CA LEU A 111 -7.16 20.92 5.74
C LEU A 111 -7.94 22.24 5.73
N ASP A 112 -7.32 23.29 6.26
CA ASP A 112 -7.97 24.57 6.52
C ASP A 112 -8.02 25.43 5.25
N ALA A 113 -9.16 25.39 4.57
CA ALA A 113 -9.39 26.14 3.35
C ALA A 113 -10.05 27.47 3.64
N THR A 114 -9.59 28.52 2.97
CA THR A 114 -10.21 29.84 3.02
C THR A 114 -11.04 30.07 1.77
N THR A 115 -12.32 30.41 1.94
CA THR A 115 -13.20 30.80 0.83
C THR A 115 -12.88 32.20 0.31
N THR A 116 -13.38 32.54 -0.88
CA THR A 116 -13.33 33.92 -1.42
C THR A 116 -14.03 34.94 -0.50
N THR A 117 -14.99 34.49 0.31
CA THR A 117 -15.69 35.30 1.33
C THR A 117 -14.98 35.34 2.69
N GLY A 118 -13.80 34.73 2.81
CA GLY A 118 -12.99 34.74 4.03
C GLY A 118 -13.42 33.72 5.10
N ARG A 119 -14.33 32.80 4.79
CA ARG A 119 -14.72 31.73 5.72
C ARG A 119 -13.68 30.60 5.71
N HIS A 120 -13.48 29.99 6.88
CA HIS A 120 -12.62 28.83 7.05
C HIS A 120 -13.42 27.52 7.04
N LEU A 121 -13.03 26.58 6.19
CA LEU A 121 -13.67 25.28 6.01
C LEU A 121 -12.63 24.16 6.07
N ASP A 122 -12.93 23.07 6.77
CA ASP A 122 -12.07 21.88 6.81
C ASP A 122 -12.45 20.88 5.72
N LEU A 123 -11.54 20.66 4.76
CA LEU A 123 -11.79 19.75 3.65
C LEU A 123 -11.87 18.28 4.08
N ASN A 124 -11.24 17.89 5.20
CA ASN A 124 -11.39 16.53 5.77
C ASN A 124 -12.81 16.29 6.32
N ARG A 125 -13.55 17.37 6.59
CA ARG A 125 -14.90 17.36 7.17
C ARG A 125 -15.95 17.85 6.20
N ALA A 126 -15.74 17.59 4.90
CA ALA A 126 -16.64 17.95 3.81
C ALA A 126 -17.02 19.45 3.81
N GLY A 127 -16.09 20.33 4.19
CA GLY A 127 -16.30 21.78 4.24
C GLY A 127 -17.06 22.28 5.47
N SER A 128 -17.12 21.50 6.55
CA SER A 128 -17.58 22.01 7.85
C SER A 128 -16.66 23.14 8.35
N PRO A 129 -17.11 24.04 9.24
CA PRO A 129 -16.24 25.05 9.84
C PRO A 129 -14.97 24.44 10.44
N THR A 130 -13.82 25.06 10.16
CA THR A 130 -12.52 24.55 10.63
C THR A 130 -12.50 24.40 12.15
N THR A 131 -11.98 23.27 12.62
CA THR A 131 -11.68 23.02 14.02
C THR A 131 -10.34 22.33 14.15
N TYR A 132 -9.57 22.74 15.16
CA TYR A 132 -8.28 22.15 15.47
C TYR A 132 -8.38 21.08 16.57
N ALA A 133 -9.57 20.66 16.97
CA ALA A 133 -9.75 19.62 17.98
C ALA A 133 -9.39 18.24 17.42
N LYS A 134 -8.80 17.38 18.25
CA LYS A 134 -8.50 15.98 17.89
C LYS A 134 -9.80 15.24 17.60
N PRO A 135 -9.97 14.61 16.42
CA PRO A 135 -11.14 13.78 16.16
C PRO A 135 -11.08 12.51 17.01
N ALA A 136 -12.25 11.93 17.32
CA ALA A 136 -12.33 10.66 18.04
C ALA A 136 -11.59 9.51 17.33
N ALA A 137 -11.52 9.55 16.00
CA ALA A 137 -10.76 8.62 15.18
C ALA A 137 -9.97 9.35 14.09
N VAL A 138 -8.67 9.55 14.30
CA VAL A 138 -7.77 10.17 13.30
C VAL A 138 -7.74 9.37 12.00
N VAL A 139 -7.79 8.04 12.09
CA VAL A 139 -7.80 7.16 10.93
C VAL A 139 -9.00 7.39 10.00
N ALA A 140 -10.11 7.91 10.53
CA ALA A 140 -11.31 8.21 9.75
C ALA A 140 -11.16 9.46 8.87
N LEU A 141 -10.12 10.28 9.09
CA LEU A 141 -9.79 11.41 8.21
C LEU A 141 -9.26 10.94 6.84
N PHE A 142 -8.77 9.70 6.75
CA PHE A 142 -8.21 9.17 5.51
C PHE A 142 -9.23 8.34 4.75
N LYS A 143 -9.35 8.60 3.44
CA LYS A 143 -10.23 7.84 2.55
C LYS A 143 -9.91 6.34 2.53
N ASN A 144 -8.64 5.97 2.58
CA ASN A 144 -8.16 4.58 2.61
C ASN A 144 -6.69 4.50 3.07
N ASP A 145 -6.17 3.27 3.17
CA ASP A 145 -4.81 3.00 3.64
C ASP A 145 -3.70 3.63 2.78
N ARG A 146 -3.91 3.78 1.46
CA ARG A 146 -2.94 4.45 0.57
C ARG A 146 -2.80 5.92 0.92
N TRP A 147 -3.94 6.60 1.17
CA TRP A 147 -3.92 7.99 1.62
C TRP A 147 -3.31 8.13 3.01
N ARG A 148 -3.61 7.19 3.94
CA ARG A 148 -2.96 7.15 5.25
C ARG A 148 -1.44 7.04 5.13
N LYS A 149 -0.93 6.14 4.29
CA LYS A 149 0.52 5.97 4.08
C LYS A 149 1.16 7.14 3.34
N TYR A 150 0.44 7.76 2.41
CA TYR A 150 0.88 8.99 1.76
C TYR A 150 1.02 10.13 2.79
N SER A 151 0.03 10.32 3.66
CA SER A 151 0.06 11.31 4.72
C SER A 151 1.15 11.06 5.78
N GLU A 152 1.50 9.80 6.04
CA GLU A 152 2.68 9.49 6.88
C GLU A 152 3.97 10.00 6.22
N ASN A 153 4.14 9.74 4.91
CA ASN A 153 5.30 10.24 4.16
C ASN A 153 5.35 11.76 4.08
N TYR A 154 4.18 12.43 4.10
CA TYR A 154 4.04 13.88 3.98
C TYR A 154 4.65 14.66 5.15
N LEU A 155 4.70 14.02 6.33
CA LEU A 155 5.31 14.60 7.53
C LEU A 155 6.82 14.77 7.39
N PHE A 156 7.49 13.82 6.73
CA PHE A 156 8.95 13.80 6.67
C PHE A 156 9.50 14.94 5.83
N VAL A 157 10.46 15.69 6.38
CA VAL A 157 11.15 16.80 5.70
C VAL A 157 11.83 16.33 4.42
N ALA A 158 12.39 15.12 4.41
CA ALA A 158 13.00 14.52 3.21
C ALA A 158 12.00 14.38 2.03
N ASN A 159 10.71 14.34 2.32
CA ASN A 159 9.63 14.25 1.34
C ASN A 159 8.93 15.59 1.09
N ALA A 160 9.49 16.72 1.56
CA ALA A 160 8.86 18.03 1.42
C ALA A 160 8.54 18.39 -0.05
N TYR A 161 9.28 17.83 -1.01
CA TYR A 161 9.03 17.99 -2.45
C TYR A 161 7.60 17.60 -2.85
N MET A 162 6.94 16.69 -2.14
CA MET A 162 5.59 16.23 -2.50
C MET A 162 4.47 17.16 -2.01
N ARG A 163 4.80 18.15 -1.17
CA ARG A 163 3.81 18.92 -0.41
C ARG A 163 2.89 19.78 -1.27
N ALA A 164 3.49 20.50 -2.21
CA ALA A 164 2.77 21.36 -3.14
C ALA A 164 1.82 20.55 -4.04
N TYR A 165 2.23 19.36 -4.51
CA TYR A 165 1.39 18.52 -5.36
C TYR A 165 0.11 18.08 -4.66
N TYR A 166 0.20 17.67 -3.39
CA TYR A 166 -0.97 17.28 -2.61
C TYR A 166 -1.90 18.47 -2.33
N CYS A 167 -1.34 19.62 -1.93
CA CYS A 167 -2.11 20.83 -1.63
C CYS A 167 -2.90 21.29 -2.86
N ASN A 168 -2.23 21.45 -4.01
CA ASN A 168 -2.87 21.82 -5.27
C ASN A 168 -3.86 20.77 -5.77
N TYR A 169 -3.56 19.48 -5.58
CA TYR A 169 -4.49 18.40 -5.89
C TYR A 169 -5.80 18.54 -5.11
N LEU A 170 -5.74 18.84 -3.81
CA LEU A 170 -6.93 19.00 -2.97
C LEU A 170 -7.77 20.22 -3.39
N LEU A 171 -7.13 21.36 -3.70
CA LEU A 171 -7.83 22.52 -4.26
C LEU A 171 -8.55 22.16 -5.56
N ARG A 172 -7.84 21.55 -6.51
CA ARG A 172 -8.40 21.14 -7.80
C ARG A 172 -9.59 20.20 -7.63
N ILE A 173 -9.46 19.14 -6.83
CA ILE A 173 -10.55 18.18 -6.57
C ILE A 173 -11.74 18.86 -5.89
N TRP A 174 -11.50 19.82 -5.00
CA TRP A 174 -12.58 20.57 -4.37
C TRP A 174 -13.40 21.36 -5.38
N HIS A 175 -12.73 22.03 -6.33
CA HIS A 175 -13.38 22.82 -7.39
C HIS A 175 -14.01 21.98 -8.52
N GLU A 176 -13.70 20.68 -8.61
CA GLU A 176 -14.39 19.78 -9.56
C GLU A 176 -15.89 19.64 -9.28
N ASN A 177 -16.35 19.95 -8.06
CA ASN A 177 -17.76 20.03 -7.72
C ASN A 177 -18.25 21.49 -7.68
N PRO A 178 -19.05 21.95 -8.67
CA PRO A 178 -19.54 23.33 -8.72
C PRO A 178 -20.44 23.74 -7.54
N ALA A 179 -20.99 22.77 -6.80
CA ALA A 179 -21.81 23.05 -5.61
C ALA A 179 -20.98 23.50 -4.40
N HIS A 180 -19.67 23.26 -4.41
CA HIS A 180 -18.79 23.69 -3.33
C HIS A 180 -18.50 25.19 -3.40
N PRO A 181 -18.34 25.87 -2.24
CA PRO A 181 -17.91 27.26 -2.22
C PRO A 181 -16.50 27.40 -2.81
N PRO A 182 -16.23 28.45 -3.61
CA PRO A 182 -14.91 28.68 -4.19
C PRO A 182 -13.90 28.99 -3.09
N LEU A 183 -12.78 28.28 -3.13
CA LEU A 183 -11.62 28.48 -2.26
C LEU A 183 -10.61 29.39 -2.93
N ARG A 184 -9.95 30.24 -2.12
CA ARG A 184 -8.80 31.06 -2.55
C ARG A 184 -7.47 30.52 -2.04
N HIS A 185 -7.48 29.78 -0.92
CA HIS A 185 -6.28 29.31 -0.24
C HIS A 185 -6.57 28.02 0.51
N LEU A 186 -5.57 27.15 0.64
CA LEU A 186 -5.60 25.96 1.49
C LEU A 186 -4.30 25.83 2.28
N ASP A 187 -4.42 25.74 3.60
CA ASP A 187 -3.35 25.33 4.50
C ASP A 187 -3.50 23.84 4.85
N VAL A 188 -2.47 23.04 4.56
CA VAL A 188 -2.32 21.67 5.08
C VAL A 188 -1.61 21.75 6.42
N ILE A 189 -2.37 21.60 7.49
CA ILE A 189 -1.91 21.78 8.87
C ILE A 189 -1.77 20.41 9.53
N TYR A 190 -0.72 20.24 10.30
CA TYR A 190 -0.56 19.11 11.20
C TYR A 190 -0.60 19.58 12.65
N MET A 191 -1.54 19.02 13.40
CA MET A 191 -1.64 19.22 14.85
C MET A 191 -0.76 18.16 15.51
N LYS A 192 0.49 18.52 15.79
CA LYS A 192 1.53 17.61 16.27
C LYS A 192 1.42 17.37 17.77
N GLU A 193 1.46 16.11 18.17
CA GLU A 193 1.52 15.62 19.54
C GLU A 193 2.74 14.73 19.71
N VAL A 194 3.72 15.15 20.52
CA VAL A 194 4.90 14.31 20.79
C VAL A 194 4.61 13.41 21.99
N SER A 195 4.66 12.10 21.78
CA SER A 195 4.49 11.10 22.84
C SER A 195 5.48 11.30 23.98
N GLN A 196 4.97 11.56 25.18
CA GLN A 196 5.75 11.81 26.39
C GLN A 196 5.83 10.56 27.27
N PRO A 197 6.90 10.39 28.07
CA PRO A 197 6.95 9.33 29.09
C PRO A 197 5.88 9.54 30.17
N ASN A 198 5.59 8.48 30.92
CA ASN A 198 4.69 8.49 32.08
C ASN A 198 3.26 8.93 31.76
N TYR A 199 2.72 8.53 30.61
CA TYR A 199 1.33 8.78 30.20
C TYR A 199 0.92 10.26 30.18
N ARG A 200 1.90 11.17 30.05
CA ARG A 200 1.61 12.61 29.97
C ARG A 200 1.01 12.92 28.61
N VAL A 201 -0.15 13.57 28.61
CA VAL A 201 -0.79 14.06 27.39
C VAL A 201 -0.17 15.41 27.02
N PRO A 202 0.57 15.53 25.91
CA PRO A 202 1.14 16.80 25.49
C PRO A 202 0.05 17.76 25.02
N ARG A 203 0.34 19.07 25.04
CA ARG A 203 -0.47 20.04 24.31
C ARG A 203 -0.07 19.99 22.83
N PRO A 204 -1.02 19.85 21.89
CA PRO A 204 -0.71 19.83 20.47
C PRO A 204 -0.10 21.14 19.99
N THR A 205 0.88 21.06 19.09
CA THR A 205 1.45 22.22 18.39
C THR A 205 0.94 22.28 16.96
N ARG A 206 0.52 23.48 16.52
CA ARG A 206 0.06 23.71 15.14
C ARG A 206 1.25 23.92 14.22
N GLU A 207 1.42 23.06 13.23
CA GLU A 207 2.44 23.17 12.19
C GLU A 207 1.79 23.29 10.82
N VAL A 208 2.06 24.38 10.09
CA VAL A 208 1.64 24.50 8.68
C VAL A 208 2.68 23.79 7.84
N LEU A 209 2.29 22.70 7.19
CA LEU A 209 3.21 21.92 6.36
C LEU A 209 3.32 22.47 4.95
N CYS A 210 2.22 23.03 4.43
CA CYS A 210 2.10 23.61 3.11
C CYS A 210 0.93 24.59 3.06
N GLY A 211 1.10 25.71 2.35
CA GLY A 211 0.01 26.58 1.91
C GLY A 211 0.01 26.63 0.38
N CYS A 212 -1.17 26.64 -0.23
CA CYS A 212 -1.32 26.84 -1.67
C CYS A 212 -2.52 27.75 -1.97
N ASP A 213 -2.35 28.63 -2.95
CA ASP A 213 -3.40 29.51 -3.45
C ASP A 213 -4.11 28.87 -4.64
N ALA A 214 -5.38 29.19 -4.83
CA ALA A 214 -6.06 28.91 -6.08
C ALA A 214 -5.56 29.90 -7.15
N GLU A 215 -5.17 29.37 -8.31
CA GLU A 215 -4.84 30.18 -9.50
C GLU A 215 -6.04 31.00 -10.02
#